data_AF-A0A2E0BLS1-F1
#
_entry.id   AF-A0A2E0BLS1-F1
#
_cell.length_a   1.000
_cell.length_b   1.000
_cell.length_c   1.000
_cell.angle_alpha   90.00
_cell.angle_beta   90.00
_cell.angle_gamma   90.00
#
_symmetry.space_group_name_H-M   'P 1'
#
loop_
_entity.id
_entity.type
_entity.pdbx_description
1 polymer ?
#
loop_
_entity_poly.entity_id
_entity_poly.type
_entity_poly.pdbx_seq_one_letter_code
_entity_poly.pdbx_strand_id
1 'polypeptide(L)'
;MKVGLVFCLIFFPIFLHSQTKDFTLDFNISTKSIDIIDDYKLEVSNSDRAYLRGLDKMRGSSVDLEIPIGQEVTYGSLIITVEECRYPVNNPTGDAFSFLKIFNSMTNEYDFQGWMIASSPALMALDHARYDIWLIRCKPLEELPVEVVEENLLHPATRPLGVLGN
;
A
#
# COMPACT_ATOMS: atom_id res chain seq x y z
N MET A 1 57.83 65.42 -32.49
CA MET A 1 57.33 65.10 -33.85
C MET A 1 55.99 64.39 -33.65
N LYS A 2 54.85 65.10 -33.55
CA LYS A 2 53.96 65.66 -34.58
C LYS A 2 53.08 64.60 -35.31
N VAL A 3 51.77 64.73 -35.03
CA VAL A 3 50.58 64.50 -35.89
C VAL A 3 50.07 63.06 -36.09
N GLY A 4 48.76 62.87 -35.88
CA GLY A 4 48.03 61.70 -36.35
C GLY A 4 46.54 61.64 -35.97
N LEU A 5 45.81 62.75 -36.10
CA LEU A 5 44.35 62.81 -36.02
C LEU A 5 43.77 62.46 -37.40
N VAL A 6 42.95 61.42 -37.55
CA VAL A 6 42.06 61.25 -38.72
C VAL A 6 40.71 60.73 -38.26
N PHE A 7 39.77 61.67 -38.28
CA PHE A 7 38.32 61.50 -38.30
C PHE A 7 37.91 61.00 -39.71
N CYS A 8 37.08 59.98 -39.81
CA CYS A 8 36.36 59.64 -41.04
C CYS A 8 35.02 59.01 -40.61
N LEU A 9 33.92 59.78 -40.59
CA LEU A 9 32.86 59.78 -41.62
C LEU A 9 32.24 58.37 -41.73
N ILE A 10 30.94 58.11 -41.53
CA ILE A 10 29.78 58.72 -42.18
C ILE A 10 28.47 58.17 -41.56
N PHE A 11 27.48 59.05 -41.47
CA PHE A 11 26.04 58.77 -41.42
C PHE A 11 25.57 57.74 -42.47
N PHE A 12 24.68 56.80 -42.11
CA PHE A 12 23.45 56.41 -42.85
C PHE A 12 22.65 55.34 -42.03
N PRO A 13 21.34 55.15 -42.25
CA PRO A 13 20.29 55.32 -41.24
C PRO A 13 19.45 54.04 -41.06
N ILE A 14 18.28 54.20 -40.44
CA ILE A 14 17.12 53.30 -40.49
C ILE A 14 17.06 52.31 -39.33
N PHE A 15 16.66 52.86 -38.18
CA PHE A 15 15.95 52.10 -37.15
C PHE A 15 14.59 51.69 -37.75
N LEU A 16 14.51 50.44 -38.23
CA LEU A 16 13.25 49.85 -38.68
C LEU A 16 12.41 49.52 -37.45
N HIS A 17 11.21 50.10 -37.43
CA HIS A 17 10.16 49.85 -36.47
C HIS A 17 9.71 48.37 -36.56
N SER A 18 10.20 47.52 -35.66
CA SER A 18 9.62 46.19 -35.44
C SER A 18 9.04 46.14 -34.04
N GLN A 19 7.74 46.40 -33.95
CA GLN A 19 6.97 46.06 -32.76
C GLN A 19 6.84 44.54 -32.69
N THR A 20 7.63 43.92 -31.82
CA THR A 20 7.25 42.68 -31.15
C THR A 20 7.23 43.00 -29.66
N LYS A 21 6.06 43.44 -29.18
CA LYS A 21 5.79 43.43 -27.75
C LYS A 21 5.49 41.99 -27.41
N ASP A 22 6.54 41.22 -27.15
CA ASP A 22 6.41 39.94 -26.48
C ASP A 22 5.70 40.18 -25.16
N PHE A 23 4.54 39.55 -25.05
CA PHE A 23 3.76 39.44 -23.83
C PHE A 23 4.55 38.55 -22.86
N THR A 24 5.53 39.13 -22.17
CA THR A 24 6.15 38.51 -21.02
C THR A 24 5.17 38.62 -19.85
N LEU A 25 4.39 37.57 -19.64
CA LEU A 25 3.83 37.30 -18.32
C LEU A 25 4.98 36.85 -17.44
N ASP A 26 5.57 37.79 -16.71
CA ASP A 26 6.43 37.46 -15.59
C ASP A 26 5.56 36.84 -14.48
N PHE A 27 5.31 35.53 -14.57
CA PHE A 27 4.81 34.74 -13.45
C PHE A 27 5.92 34.67 -12.40
N ASN A 28 5.98 35.70 -11.56
CA ASN A 28 6.76 35.67 -10.33
C ASN A 28 6.01 34.81 -9.31
N ILE A 29 6.06 33.49 -9.49
CA ILE A 29 5.62 32.54 -8.46
C ILE A 29 6.72 32.51 -7.41
N SER A 30 6.57 33.38 -6.42
CA SER A 30 7.19 33.24 -5.11
C SER A 30 6.76 31.88 -4.55
N THR A 31 7.67 30.91 -4.52
CA THR A 31 7.45 29.53 -4.03
C THR A 31 7.32 29.47 -2.51
N LYS A 32 6.63 30.44 -1.89
CA LYS A 32 6.46 30.56 -0.44
C LYS A 32 5.04 30.19 0.03
N SER A 33 4.26 29.51 -0.83
CA SER A 33 2.86 29.17 -0.53
C SER A 33 2.38 27.87 -1.18
N ILE A 34 3.24 26.87 -1.36
CA ILE A 34 2.81 25.50 -1.67
C ILE A 34 3.22 24.58 -0.52
N ASP A 35 2.57 24.80 0.63
CA ASP A 35 2.60 23.88 1.78
C ASP A 35 1.22 23.21 1.93
N ILE A 36 0.51 22.96 0.82
CA ILE A 36 -0.82 22.31 0.82
C ILE A 36 -0.71 20.77 0.74
N ILE A 37 0.50 20.20 0.87
CA ILE A 37 0.75 18.76 0.71
C ILE A 37 1.08 18.07 2.05
N ASP A 38 1.42 18.82 3.10
CA ASP A 38 1.86 18.23 4.38
C ASP A 38 0.73 17.83 5.35
N ASP A 39 -0.54 18.13 5.04
CA ASP A 39 -1.67 17.85 5.95
C ASP A 39 -2.28 16.45 5.78
N TYR A 40 -1.91 15.69 4.74
CA TYR A 40 -2.41 14.33 4.49
C TYR A 40 -1.28 13.29 4.46
N LYS A 41 -0.48 13.22 5.53
CA LYS A 41 0.49 12.13 5.69
C LYS A 41 -0.20 10.91 6.31
N LEU A 42 -0.44 9.87 5.51
CA LEU A 42 -0.87 8.58 6.02
C LEU A 42 0.34 7.80 6.55
N GLU A 43 0.36 7.51 7.85
CA GLU A 43 1.33 6.59 8.44
C GLU A 43 0.94 5.15 8.06
N VAL A 44 1.88 4.42 7.46
CA VAL A 44 1.66 3.06 6.97
C VAL A 44 2.59 2.09 7.70
N SER A 45 2.05 0.96 8.12
CA SER A 45 2.81 -0.16 8.69
C SER A 45 2.76 -1.37 7.76
N ASN A 46 3.77 -2.24 7.90
CA ASN A 46 3.77 -3.56 7.30
C ASN A 46 3.03 -4.57 8.19
N SER A 47 2.65 -5.68 7.58
CA SER A 47 1.95 -6.80 8.19
C SER A 47 2.62 -8.11 7.78
N ASP A 48 2.63 -9.10 8.68
CA ASP A 48 3.23 -10.40 8.39
C ASP A 48 2.26 -11.36 7.70
N ARG A 49 1.00 -10.95 7.55
CA ARG A 49 -0.06 -11.75 6.93
C ARG A 49 -1.03 -10.90 6.11
N ALA A 50 -1.54 -11.49 5.03
CA ALA A 50 -2.67 -10.97 4.26
C ALA A 50 -3.88 -11.89 4.43
N TYR A 51 -5.06 -11.29 4.55
CA TYR A 51 -6.34 -11.99 4.42
C TYR A 51 -6.94 -11.66 3.07
N LEU A 52 -7.05 -12.68 2.23
CA LEU A 52 -7.70 -12.62 0.93
C LEU A 52 -9.04 -13.34 1.02
N ARG A 53 -9.97 -13.01 0.14
CA ARG A 53 -11.18 -13.80 -0.09
C ARG A 53 -11.14 -14.36 -1.49
N GLY A 54 -11.36 -15.66 -1.59
CA GLY A 54 -11.54 -16.36 -2.86
C GLY A 54 -13.00 -16.69 -3.10
N LEU A 55 -13.52 -16.37 -4.28
CA LEU A 55 -14.86 -16.72 -4.75
C LEU A 55 -14.76 -17.74 -5.89
N ASP A 56 -15.47 -18.86 -5.76
CA ASP A 56 -15.75 -19.73 -6.91
C ASP A 56 -17.05 -19.23 -7.58
N LYS A 57 -16.92 -18.49 -8.69
CA LYS A 57 -18.06 -17.88 -9.41
C LYS A 57 -19.04 -18.92 -9.94
N MET A 58 -18.59 -20.16 -10.15
CA MET A 58 -19.45 -21.26 -10.61
C MET A 58 -20.27 -21.87 -9.47
N ARG A 59 -19.76 -21.83 -8.23
CA ARG A 59 -20.44 -22.37 -7.05
C ARG A 59 -21.15 -21.30 -6.21
N GLY A 60 -20.80 -20.03 -6.40
CA GLY A 60 -21.29 -18.91 -5.58
C GLY A 60 -20.80 -18.96 -4.11
N SER A 61 -19.78 -19.77 -3.81
CA SER A 61 -19.22 -19.91 -2.46
C SER A 61 -17.91 -19.14 -2.34
N SER A 62 -17.71 -18.49 -1.18
CA SER A 62 -16.46 -17.79 -0.87
C SER A 62 -15.76 -18.40 0.34
N VAL A 63 -14.44 -18.29 0.36
CA VAL A 63 -13.58 -18.70 1.48
C VAL A 63 -12.55 -17.62 1.76
N ASP A 64 -12.24 -17.43 3.04
CA ASP A 64 -11.18 -16.53 3.47
C ASP A 64 -9.86 -17.32 3.53
N LEU A 65 -8.81 -16.74 2.95
CA LEU A 65 -7.47 -17.29 2.86
C LEU A 65 -6.54 -16.40 3.67
N GLU A 66 -5.95 -16.96 4.72
CA GLU A 66 -4.89 -16.30 5.49
C GLU A 66 -3.53 -16.76 4.96
N ILE A 67 -2.76 -15.84 4.41
CA ILE A 67 -1.47 -16.14 3.76
C ILE A 67 -0.37 -15.32 4.43
N PRO A 68 0.65 -15.96 5.02
CA PRO A 68 1.84 -15.26 5.49
C PRO A 68 2.62 -14.62 4.33
N ILE A 69 3.28 -13.48 4.58
CA ILE A 69 4.10 -12.83 3.56
C ILE A 69 5.25 -13.75 3.11
N GLY A 70 5.50 -13.78 1.81
CA GLY A 70 6.51 -14.62 1.18
C GLY A 70 6.12 -16.10 1.07
N GLN A 71 4.87 -16.45 1.37
CA GLN A 71 4.35 -17.81 1.24
C GLN A 71 3.33 -17.91 0.10
N GLU A 72 3.04 -19.15 -0.29
CA GLU A 72 2.11 -19.49 -1.36
C GLU A 72 0.97 -20.35 -0.84
N VAL A 73 -0.23 -20.11 -1.35
CA VAL A 73 -1.41 -20.94 -1.11
C VAL A 73 -2.08 -21.28 -2.43
N THR A 74 -2.48 -22.54 -2.58
CA THR A 74 -3.23 -22.99 -3.75
C THR A 74 -4.74 -22.88 -3.52
N TYR A 75 -5.46 -22.25 -4.44
CA TYR A 75 -6.92 -22.19 -4.48
C TYR A 75 -7.43 -22.59 -5.87
N GLY A 76 -7.95 -23.81 -5.98
CA GLY A 76 -8.34 -24.38 -7.27
C GLY A 76 -7.12 -24.56 -8.18
N SER A 77 -7.13 -23.90 -9.33
CA SER A 77 -6.00 -23.86 -10.29
C SER A 77 -5.04 -22.69 -10.06
N LEU A 78 -5.33 -21.83 -9.08
CA LEU A 78 -4.53 -20.63 -8.82
C LEU A 78 -3.52 -20.90 -7.70
N ILE A 79 -2.29 -20.45 -7.89
CA ILE A 79 -1.24 -20.36 -6.88
C ILE A 79 -1.08 -18.89 -6.53
N ILE A 80 -1.38 -18.56 -5.27
CA ILE A 80 -1.44 -17.19 -4.79
C ILE A 80 -0.22 -16.93 -3.91
N THR A 81 0.63 -15.99 -4.31
CA THR A 81 1.80 -15.53 -3.56
C THR A 81 1.54 -14.11 -3.05
N VAL A 82 1.82 -13.87 -1.78
CA VAL A 82 1.75 -12.53 -1.17
C VAL A 82 3.18 -12.04 -0.93
N GLU A 83 3.64 -11.02 -1.65
CA GLU A 83 5.00 -10.49 -1.48
C GLU A 83 5.06 -9.39 -0.42
N GLU A 84 3.99 -8.61 -0.27
CA GLU A 84 3.92 -7.53 0.72
C GLU A 84 2.47 -7.22 1.11
N CYS A 85 2.23 -6.84 2.36
CA CYS A 85 0.93 -6.38 2.84
C CYS A 85 1.14 -5.20 3.80
N ARG A 86 0.52 -4.07 3.49
CA ARG A 86 0.64 -2.80 4.20
C ARG A 86 -0.73 -2.26 4.55
N TYR A 87 -0.81 -1.48 5.62
CA TYR A 87 -2.05 -0.85 6.06
C TYR A 87 -1.78 0.51 6.72
N PRO A 88 -2.70 1.49 6.59
CA PRO A 88 -2.64 2.72 7.36
C PRO A 88 -2.82 2.45 8.85
N VAL A 89 -1.95 3.00 9.70
CA VAL A 89 -1.97 2.77 11.16
C VAL A 89 -3.30 3.24 11.77
N ASN A 90 -3.92 4.28 11.22
CA ASN A 90 -5.21 4.79 11.62
C ASN A 90 -6.42 3.97 11.10
N ASN A 91 -6.21 3.09 10.10
CA ASN A 91 -7.26 2.28 9.47
C ASN A 91 -6.71 0.92 9.01
N PRO A 92 -6.31 0.03 9.93
CA PRO A 92 -5.64 -1.23 9.60
C PRO A 92 -6.50 -2.19 8.77
N THR A 93 -7.82 -2.04 8.85
CA THR A 93 -8.77 -2.94 8.20
C THR A 93 -9.37 -2.40 6.90
N GLY A 94 -9.43 -1.07 6.70
CA GLY A 94 -10.19 -0.47 5.61
C GLY A 94 -9.41 -0.24 4.32
N ASP A 95 -8.22 0.37 4.42
CA ASP A 95 -7.43 0.78 3.24
C ASP A 95 -6.11 0.01 3.15
N ALA A 96 -6.14 -1.27 3.54
CA ALA A 96 -5.00 -2.16 3.36
C ALA A 96 -4.69 -2.35 1.87
N PHE A 97 -3.41 -2.53 1.55
CA PHE A 97 -2.95 -2.78 0.19
C PHE A 97 -1.83 -3.82 0.19
N SER A 98 -1.85 -4.70 -0.81
CA SER A 98 -0.95 -5.84 -0.88
C SER A 98 -0.45 -6.07 -2.29
N PHE A 99 0.82 -6.42 -2.43
CA PHE A 99 1.37 -6.86 -3.71
C PHE A 99 1.17 -8.38 -3.82
N LEU A 100 0.34 -8.78 -4.79
CA LEU A 100 -0.05 -10.16 -5.02
C LEU A 100 0.45 -10.63 -6.38
N LYS A 101 0.79 -11.91 -6.45
CA LYS A 101 1.02 -12.64 -7.69
C LYS A 101 0.12 -13.86 -7.69
N ILE A 102 -0.66 -14.02 -8.75
CA ILE A 102 -1.62 -15.11 -8.89
C ILE A 102 -1.30 -15.84 -10.18
N PHE A 103 -0.63 -16.97 -10.04
CA PHE A 103 -0.24 -17.84 -11.15
C PHE A 103 -1.33 -18.86 -11.42
N ASN A 104 -1.66 -19.08 -12.69
CA ASN A 104 -2.63 -20.06 -13.12
C ASN A 104 -1.93 -21.30 -13.64
N SER A 105 -2.07 -22.41 -12.91
CA SER A 105 -1.39 -23.67 -13.25
C SER A 105 -1.96 -24.34 -14.50
N MET A 106 -3.12 -23.91 -15.00
CA MET A 106 -3.72 -24.46 -16.22
C MET A 106 -3.20 -23.77 -17.48
N THR A 107 -2.99 -22.45 -17.43
CA THR A 107 -2.49 -21.65 -18.56
C THR A 107 -0.97 -21.47 -18.53
N ASN A 108 -0.34 -21.68 -17.36
CA ASN A 108 1.05 -21.37 -17.07
C ASN A 108 1.39 -19.86 -17.19
N GLU A 109 0.44 -19.00 -16.85
CA GLU A 109 0.59 -17.54 -16.90
C GLU A 109 0.15 -16.91 -15.56
N TYR A 110 0.49 -15.64 -15.35
CA TYR A 110 -0.03 -14.87 -14.23
C TYR A 110 -1.34 -14.19 -14.64
N ASP A 111 -2.45 -14.61 -14.04
CA ASP A 111 -3.76 -13.95 -14.22
C ASP A 111 -3.81 -12.61 -13.47
N PHE A 112 -2.92 -12.42 -12.48
CA PHE A 112 -2.74 -11.15 -11.77
C PHE A 112 -1.31 -11.00 -11.24
N GLN A 113 -0.74 -9.81 -11.39
CA GLN A 113 0.50 -9.40 -10.71
C GLN A 113 0.46 -7.89 -10.48
N GLY A 114 0.38 -7.48 -9.21
CA GLY A 114 0.33 -6.05 -8.89
C GLY A 114 -0.14 -5.73 -7.48
N TRP A 115 -0.31 -4.44 -7.24
CA TRP A 115 -0.89 -3.92 -6.00
C TRP A 115 -2.41 -4.02 -6.05
N MET A 116 -3.01 -4.53 -4.98
CA MET A 116 -4.44 -4.58 -4.79
C MET A 116 -4.81 -3.82 -3.52
N ILE A 117 -5.88 -3.02 -3.57
CA ILE A 117 -6.38 -2.21 -2.46
C ILE A 117 -7.67 -2.83 -1.93
N ALA A 118 -7.76 -3.09 -0.63
CA ALA A 118 -8.90 -3.74 0.00
C ALA A 118 -10.21 -2.95 -0.18
N SER A 119 -10.15 -1.61 -0.08
CA SER A 119 -11.31 -0.73 -0.27
C SER A 119 -11.72 -0.55 -1.74
N SER A 120 -10.88 -0.93 -2.70
CA SER A 120 -11.19 -0.79 -4.13
C SER A 120 -10.55 -1.90 -4.98
N PRO A 121 -10.89 -3.19 -4.77
CA PRO A 121 -10.26 -4.29 -5.51
C PRO A 121 -10.53 -4.24 -7.02
N ALA A 122 -11.65 -3.64 -7.42
CA ALA A 122 -12.05 -3.50 -8.81
C ALA A 122 -11.12 -2.59 -9.65
N LEU A 123 -10.27 -1.76 -9.03
CA LEU A 123 -9.31 -0.91 -9.76
C LEU A 123 -8.23 -1.72 -10.47
N MET A 124 -7.85 -2.84 -9.87
CA MET A 124 -6.90 -3.81 -10.42
C MET A 124 -7.43 -5.20 -10.06
N ALA A 125 -8.41 -5.66 -10.84
CA ALA A 125 -9.10 -6.92 -10.60
C ALA A 125 -8.32 -8.11 -11.16
N LEU A 126 -8.48 -9.28 -10.53
CA LEU A 126 -8.05 -10.56 -11.09
C LEU A 126 -8.90 -10.88 -12.33
N ASP A 127 -8.24 -11.23 -13.45
CA ASP A 127 -8.92 -11.71 -14.65
C ASP A 127 -8.82 -13.23 -14.77
N HIS A 128 -9.77 -13.93 -14.15
CA HIS A 128 -9.87 -15.39 -14.28
C HIS A 128 -11.32 -15.82 -14.50
N ALA A 129 -11.56 -16.82 -15.35
CA ALA A 129 -12.92 -17.20 -15.75
C ALA A 129 -13.78 -17.72 -14.59
N ARG A 130 -13.18 -18.49 -13.65
CA ARG A 130 -13.91 -19.18 -12.58
C ARG A 130 -13.75 -18.56 -11.21
N TYR A 131 -12.56 -18.08 -10.90
CA TYR A 131 -12.22 -17.61 -9.57
C TYR A 131 -12.09 -16.10 -9.57
N ASP A 132 -12.41 -15.49 -8.44
CA ASP A 132 -12.08 -14.10 -8.15
C ASP A 132 -11.40 -14.06 -6.78
N ILE A 133 -10.31 -13.33 -6.65
CA ILE A 133 -9.50 -13.22 -5.43
C ILE A 133 -9.32 -11.75 -5.14
N TRP A 134 -9.65 -11.33 -3.92
CA TRP A 134 -9.42 -9.96 -3.49
C TRP A 134 -8.89 -9.84 -2.08
N LEU A 135 -8.14 -8.76 -1.83
CA LEU A 135 -7.67 -8.40 -0.50
C LEU A 135 -8.83 -7.95 0.38
N ILE A 136 -8.90 -8.49 1.60
CA ILE A 136 -9.83 -8.06 2.65
C ILE A 136 -9.13 -7.13 3.64
N ARG A 137 -7.95 -7.53 4.14
CA ARG A 137 -7.16 -6.76 5.11
C ARG A 137 -5.75 -7.31 5.22
N CYS A 138 -4.84 -6.50 5.77
CA CYS A 138 -3.57 -6.98 6.33
C CYS A 138 -3.75 -7.13 7.84
N LYS A 139 -3.20 -8.20 8.45
CA LYS A 139 -3.24 -8.39 9.90
C LYS A 139 -1.81 -8.41 10.46
N PRO A 140 -1.37 -7.38 11.22
CA PRO A 140 -0.13 -7.51 11.97
C PRO A 140 -0.23 -8.73 12.89
N LEU A 141 0.89 -9.39 13.20
CA LEU A 141 0.87 -10.40 14.24
C LEU A 141 0.33 -9.75 15.51
N GLU A 142 -0.92 -10.08 15.82
CA GLU A 142 -1.47 -9.85 17.14
C GLU A 142 -0.66 -10.82 17.99
N GLU A 143 0.39 -10.29 18.64
CA GLU A 143 0.92 -10.89 19.85
C GLU A 143 -0.29 -10.99 20.77
N LEU A 144 -1.00 -12.12 20.69
CA LEU A 144 -2.04 -12.44 21.63
C LEU A 144 -1.39 -12.18 22.99
N PRO A 145 -1.97 -11.31 23.84
CA PRO A 145 -1.60 -11.35 25.23
C PRO A 145 -1.93 -12.77 25.64
N VAL A 146 -0.89 -13.59 25.80
CA VAL A 146 -1.01 -14.89 26.40
C VAL A 146 -1.54 -14.56 27.78
N GLU A 147 -2.85 -14.72 27.98
CA GLU A 147 -3.40 -14.79 29.32
C GLU A 147 -2.64 -15.92 29.99
N VAL A 148 -1.68 -15.54 30.83
CA VAL A 148 -1.06 -16.42 31.81
C VAL A 148 -2.21 -16.97 32.63
N VAL A 149 -2.62 -18.19 32.28
CA VAL A 149 -3.47 -19.02 33.12
C VAL A 149 -2.59 -19.35 34.32
N GLU A 150 -2.64 -18.49 35.34
CA GLU A 150 -2.04 -18.80 36.63
C GLU A 150 -2.83 -19.99 37.19
N GLU A 151 -2.26 -21.18 37.02
CA GLU A 151 -2.72 -22.39 37.70
C GLU A 151 -2.53 -22.15 39.20
N ASN A 152 -3.57 -21.63 39.82
CA ASN A 152 -3.62 -21.39 41.25
C ASN A 152 -3.71 -22.75 41.95
N LEU A 153 -2.56 -23.41 42.10
CA LEU A 153 -2.36 -24.60 42.92
C LEU A 153 -2.38 -24.21 44.40
N LEU A 154 -3.58 -24.12 44.97
CA LEU A 154 -3.84 -24.19 46.41
C LEU A 154 -5.35 -24.44 46.56
N HIS A 155 -5.84 -25.61 46.96
CA HIS A 155 -5.67 -26.19 48.30
C HIS A 155 -5.89 -27.72 48.28
N PRO A 156 -5.08 -28.51 49.01
CA PRO A 156 -5.45 -29.88 49.36
C PRO A 156 -6.57 -29.86 50.42
N ALA A 157 -7.71 -30.46 50.10
CA ALA A 157 -8.74 -30.76 51.07
C ALA A 157 -8.21 -31.80 52.08
N THR A 158 -7.70 -31.34 53.22
CA THR A 158 -7.48 -32.23 54.37
C THR A 158 -8.71 -32.12 55.27
N ARG A 159 -9.61 -33.09 55.17
CA ARG A 159 -10.64 -33.33 56.19
C ARG A 159 -9.94 -33.93 57.42
N PRO A 160 -10.08 -33.37 58.63
CA PRO A 160 -9.75 -34.12 59.82
C PRO A 160 -10.80 -35.22 60.01
N LEU A 161 -10.33 -36.47 60.13
CA LEU A 161 -11.11 -37.56 60.70
C LEU A 161 -11.36 -37.22 62.18
N GLY A 162 -12.57 -36.76 62.48
CA GLY A 162 -13.08 -36.63 63.84
C GLY A 162 -13.27 -38.00 64.47
N VAL A 163 -12.30 -38.33 65.33
CA VAL A 163 -12.32 -39.19 66.51
C VAL A 163 -13.69 -39.77 66.90
N LEU A 164 -13.79 -41.11 66.89
CA LEU A 164 -14.74 -41.88 67.69
C LEU A 164 -14.33 -41.77 69.17
N GLY A 165 -15.22 -41.24 70.01
CA GLY A 165 -15.08 -41.24 71.46
C GLY A 165 -16.34 -41.80 72.11
N ASN A 166 -16.15 -42.93 72.81
CA ASN A 166 -16.97 -43.62 73.83
C ASN A 166 -18.50 -43.66 73.69
#